data_AF-A0A7J3BDC6-F1
#
_entry.id   AF-A0A7J3BDC6-F1
#
_cell.length_a   1.000
_cell.length_b   1.000
_cell.length_c   1.000
_cell.angle_alpha   90.00
_cell.angle_beta   90.00
_cell.angle_gamma   90.00
#
_symmetry.space_group_name_H-M   'P 1'
#
loop_
_entity.id
_entity.type
_entity.pdbx_description
1 polymer ?
#
loop_
_entity_poly.entity_id
_entity_poly.type
_entity_poly.pdbx_seq_one_letter_code
_entity_poly.pdbx_strand_id
1 'polypeptide(L)'
;ADPSVLFTVKNIVLAIGRGFSPSRAFKLLDGDMILKTIDLRDYFGKSNSEVQRIKGRIIGRDGKTRGLIENLTKTDVSVYGHTVCIIGDAEKSAIASEAVEMLIRGAQHGTVYKYLHRKRRELKKGELEIWERPPV
;
A
#
# COMPACT_ATOMS: atom_id res chain seq x y z
N ALA A 1 -23.62 19.62 -0.51
CA ALA A 1 -23.03 18.29 -0.78
C ALA A 1 -21.90 18.09 0.20
N ASP A 2 -21.80 16.93 0.85
CA ASP A 2 -20.69 16.62 1.75
C ASP A 2 -19.38 16.53 0.95
N PRO A 3 -18.37 17.38 1.21
CA PRO A 3 -17.07 17.33 0.52
C PRO A 3 -16.36 15.98 0.62
N SER A 4 -16.63 15.20 1.68
CA SER A 4 -16.04 13.87 1.87
C SER A 4 -16.39 12.91 0.72
N VAL A 5 -17.64 12.93 0.28
CA VAL A 5 -18.15 12.06 -0.80
C VAL A 5 -17.46 12.37 -2.12
N LEU A 6 -17.27 13.65 -2.44
CA LEU A 6 -16.58 14.05 -3.67
C LEU A 6 -15.12 13.57 -3.67
N PHE A 7 -14.44 13.65 -2.53
CA PHE A 7 -13.07 13.17 -2.37
C PHE A 7 -12.98 11.65 -2.54
N THR A 8 -13.91 10.91 -1.92
CA THR A 8 -14.01 9.45 -2.05
C THR A 8 -14.23 9.02 -3.49
N VAL A 9 -15.20 9.62 -4.19
CA VAL A 9 -15.47 9.31 -5.61
C VAL A 9 -14.24 9.59 -6.49
N LYS A 10 -13.58 10.73 -6.28
CA LYS A 10 -12.34 11.06 -6.99
C LYS A 10 -11.26 10.00 -6.78
N ASN A 11 -11.08 9.54 -5.54
CA ASN A 11 -10.09 8.51 -5.22
C ASN A 11 -10.44 7.15 -5.82
N ILE A 12 -11.73 6.78 -5.88
CA ILE A 12 -12.17 5.54 -6.55
C ILE A 12 -11.82 5.58 -8.04
N VAL A 13 -12.16 6.67 -8.73
CA VAL A 13 -11.84 6.85 -10.15
C VAL A 13 -10.33 6.80 -10.36
N LEU A 14 -9.56 7.47 -9.50
CA LEU A 14 -8.10 7.44 -9.56
C LEU A 14 -7.56 6.02 -9.34
N ALA A 15 -8.04 5.30 -8.33
CA ALA A 15 -7.61 3.94 -8.03
C ALA A 15 -7.83 3.00 -9.23
N ILE A 16 -9.00 3.06 -9.87
CA ILE A 16 -9.31 2.27 -11.08
C ILE A 16 -8.33 2.63 -12.22
N GLY A 17 -8.14 3.92 -12.47
CA GLY A 17 -7.17 4.40 -13.48
C GLY A 17 -5.72 4.02 -13.18
N ARG A 18 -5.41 3.65 -11.93
CA ARG A 18 -4.10 3.15 -11.48
C ARG A 18 -4.06 1.64 -11.29
N GLY A 19 -4.96 0.90 -11.95
CA GLY A 19 -4.89 -0.55 -12.10
C GLY A 19 -5.57 -1.36 -10.99
N PHE A 20 -6.32 -0.72 -10.09
CA PHE A 20 -7.21 -1.48 -9.20
C PHE A 20 -8.45 -1.97 -9.96
N SER A 21 -8.92 -3.17 -9.61
CA SER A 21 -10.27 -3.60 -10.01
C SER A 21 -11.33 -2.73 -9.32
N PRO A 22 -12.53 -2.56 -9.92
CA PRO A 22 -13.63 -1.83 -9.28
C PRO A 22 -13.93 -2.35 -7.87
N SER A 23 -13.94 -3.67 -7.68
CA SER A 23 -14.17 -4.31 -6.38
C SER A 23 -13.15 -3.89 -5.30
N ARG A 24 -11.88 -3.67 -5.67
CA ARG A 24 -10.84 -3.23 -4.74
C ARG A 24 -10.92 -1.72 -4.51
N ALA A 25 -11.18 -0.95 -5.56
CA ALA A 25 -11.34 0.50 -5.47
C ALA A 25 -12.54 0.90 -4.59
N PHE A 26 -13.66 0.16 -4.66
CA PHE A 26 -14.85 0.42 -3.85
C PHE A 26 -14.66 0.24 -2.36
N LYS A 27 -13.55 -0.35 -1.90
CA LYS A 27 -13.19 -0.32 -0.47
C LYS A 27 -13.02 1.10 0.07
N LEU A 28 -12.70 2.08 -0.78
CA LEU A 28 -12.62 3.49 -0.40
C LEU A 28 -13.98 4.10 -0.02
N LEU A 29 -15.10 3.41 -0.28
CA LEU A 29 -16.42 3.82 0.23
C LEU A 29 -16.54 3.62 1.75
N ASP A 30 -15.68 2.78 2.33
CA ASP A 30 -15.53 2.66 3.78
C ASP A 30 -14.77 3.87 4.32
N GLY A 31 -15.32 4.51 5.37
CA GLY A 31 -14.88 5.83 5.86
C GLY A 31 -13.44 5.86 6.38
N ASP A 32 -12.90 4.71 6.78
CA ASP A 32 -11.55 4.60 7.33
C ASP A 32 -10.49 4.27 6.27
N MET A 33 -10.91 3.94 5.04
CA MET A 33 -10.01 3.52 3.97
C MET A 33 -9.48 4.71 3.18
N ILE A 34 -8.17 4.75 2.95
CA ILE A 34 -7.52 5.81 2.19
C ILE A 34 -6.76 5.26 1.00
N LEU A 35 -6.58 6.11 -0.03
CA LEU A 35 -5.72 5.84 -1.18
C LEU A 35 -4.39 6.58 -1.00
N LYS A 36 -3.29 5.83 -0.88
CA LYS A 36 -1.92 6.35 -0.97
C LYS A 36 -1.38 6.10 -2.36
N THR A 37 -0.67 7.09 -2.91
CA THR A 37 -0.04 7.00 -4.24
C THR A 37 1.43 7.40 -4.12
N ILE A 38 2.32 6.56 -4.65
CA ILE A 38 3.75 6.81 -4.76
C ILE A 38 4.07 6.92 -6.25
N ASP A 39 4.60 8.08 -6.70
CA ASP A 39 5.09 8.24 -8.07
C ASP A 39 6.58 7.87 -8.14
N LEU A 40 6.90 6.82 -8.88
CA LEU A 40 8.28 6.34 -9.03
C LEU A 40 9.16 7.36 -9.76
N ARG A 41 8.56 8.30 -10.51
CA ARG A 41 9.30 9.38 -11.18
C ARG A 41 9.83 10.41 -10.20
N ASP A 42 9.27 10.50 -8.99
CA ASP A 42 9.81 11.37 -7.94
C ASP A 42 11.19 10.89 -7.45
N TYR A 43 11.50 9.60 -7.67
CA TYR A 43 12.76 8.97 -7.29
C TYR A 43 13.73 8.77 -8.46
N PHE A 44 13.21 8.44 -9.64
CA PHE A 44 14.02 8.03 -10.81
C PHE A 44 13.82 8.93 -12.04
N GLY A 45 13.08 10.04 -11.91
CA GLY A 45 12.78 10.95 -13.00
C GLY A 45 12.11 10.25 -14.18
N LYS A 46 12.60 10.51 -15.39
CA LYS A 46 12.09 9.91 -16.64
C LYS A 46 12.81 8.60 -17.02
N SER A 47 13.62 8.04 -16.13
CA SER A 47 14.40 6.82 -16.40
C SER A 47 13.50 5.58 -16.44
N ASN A 48 13.06 5.20 -17.64
CA ASN A 48 12.20 4.02 -17.83
C ASN A 48 12.86 2.72 -17.36
N SER A 49 14.18 2.56 -17.53
CA SER A 49 14.90 1.35 -17.11
C SER A 49 14.89 1.20 -15.58
N GLU A 50 15.10 2.29 -14.84
CA GLU A 50 15.07 2.27 -13.38
C GLU A 50 13.66 2.06 -12.84
N VAL A 51 12.66 2.72 -13.45
CA VAL A 51 11.24 2.50 -13.13
C VAL A 51 10.84 1.04 -13.36
N GLN A 52 11.26 0.41 -14.46
CA GLN A 52 10.95 -1.00 -14.69
C GLN A 52 11.70 -1.92 -13.71
N ARG A 53 12.98 -1.65 -13.42
CA ARG A 53 13.75 -2.39 -12.41
C ARG A 53 13.08 -2.34 -11.04
N ILE A 54 12.64 -1.16 -10.61
CA ILE A 54 12.06 -0.98 -9.27
C ILE A 54 10.66 -1.61 -9.18
N LYS A 55 9.86 -1.52 -10.25
CA LYS A 55 8.60 -2.26 -10.35
C LYS A 55 8.82 -3.76 -10.21
N GLY A 56 9.84 -4.31 -10.89
CA GLY A 56 10.21 -5.72 -10.77
C GLY A 56 10.54 -6.14 -9.34
N ARG A 57 11.19 -5.27 -8.56
CA ARG A 57 11.47 -5.52 -7.13
C ARG A 57 10.21 -5.49 -6.27
N ILE A 58 9.34 -4.50 -6.49
CA ILE A 58 8.09 -4.32 -5.74
C ILE A 58 7.12 -5.48 -6.02
N ILE A 59 6.98 -5.89 -7.28
CA ILE A 59 6.17 -7.03 -7.68
C ILE A 59 6.80 -8.32 -7.12
N GLY A 60 8.11 -8.48 -7.30
CA GLY A 60 8.82 -9.71 -6.97
C GLY A 60 8.49 -10.85 -7.94
N ARG A 61 9.17 -11.99 -7.80
CA ARG A 61 8.91 -13.17 -8.62
C ARG A 61 7.45 -13.60 -8.48
N ASP A 62 6.73 -13.72 -9.59
CA ASP A 62 5.30 -14.10 -9.64
C ASP A 62 4.38 -13.23 -8.75
N GLY A 63 4.77 -11.98 -8.49
CA GLY A 63 4.00 -11.11 -7.60
C GLY A 63 4.14 -11.41 -6.11
N LYS A 64 5.07 -12.29 -5.71
CA LYS A 64 5.24 -12.75 -4.31
C LYS A 64 5.53 -11.61 -3.34
N THR A 65 6.34 -10.62 -3.73
CA THR A 65 6.69 -9.51 -2.84
C THR A 65 5.50 -8.59 -2.61
N ARG A 66 4.81 -8.20 -3.69
CA ARG A 66 3.55 -7.43 -3.61
C ARG A 66 2.52 -8.18 -2.75
N GLY A 67 2.30 -9.46 -3.02
CA GLY A 67 1.34 -10.28 -2.27
C GLY A 67 1.71 -10.41 -0.79
N LEU A 68 3.00 -10.49 -0.45
CA LEU A 68 3.44 -10.51 0.96
C LEU A 68 3.14 -9.17 1.66
N ILE A 69 3.40 -8.04 0.99
CA ILE A 69 3.05 -6.71 1.52
C ILE A 69 1.55 -6.66 1.80
N GLU A 70 0.72 -6.99 0.82
CA GLU A 70 -0.75 -7.02 0.95
C GLU A 70 -1.20 -7.91 2.11
N ASN A 71 -0.70 -9.15 2.18
CA ASN A 71 -1.11 -10.13 3.18
C ASN A 71 -0.73 -9.75 4.62
N LEU A 72 0.47 -9.21 4.82
CA LEU A 72 0.98 -8.86 6.15
C LEU A 72 0.47 -7.51 6.63
N THR A 73 0.20 -6.57 5.73
CA THR A 73 -0.36 -5.26 6.11
C THR A 73 -1.89 -5.22 6.05
N LYS A 74 -2.54 -6.23 5.44
CA LYS A 74 -3.99 -6.22 5.15
C LYS A 74 -4.41 -5.03 4.29
N THR A 75 -3.55 -4.67 3.34
CA THR A 75 -3.79 -3.62 2.34
C THR A 75 -3.93 -4.21 0.95
N ASP A 76 -4.41 -3.39 0.03
CA ASP A 76 -4.47 -3.68 -1.39
C ASP A 76 -3.43 -2.84 -2.13
N VAL A 77 -2.56 -3.46 -2.94
CA VAL A 77 -1.47 -2.79 -3.66
C VAL A 77 -1.62 -2.98 -5.16
N SER A 78 -1.56 -1.87 -5.90
CA SER A 78 -1.48 -1.84 -7.37
C SER A 78 -0.15 -1.24 -7.81
N VAL A 79 0.51 -1.88 -8.78
CA VAL A 79 1.74 -1.38 -9.43
C VAL A 79 1.43 -1.16 -10.90
N TYR A 80 1.21 0.09 -11.30
CA TYR A 80 0.71 0.43 -12.63
C TYR A 80 1.40 1.65 -13.21
N GLY A 81 1.81 1.57 -14.48
CA GLY A 81 2.55 2.63 -15.15
C GLY A 81 3.84 2.97 -14.39
N HIS A 82 3.91 4.21 -13.89
CA HIS A 82 4.99 4.75 -13.06
C HIS A 82 4.56 4.96 -11.59
N THR A 83 3.42 4.42 -11.18
CA THR A 83 2.85 4.61 -9.83
C THR A 83 2.69 3.29 -9.08
N VAL A 84 2.82 3.38 -7.77
CA VAL A 84 2.40 2.33 -6.83
C VAL A 84 1.30 2.92 -5.95
N CYS A 85 0.14 2.29 -5.96
CA CYS A 85 -1.02 2.75 -5.20
C CYS A 85 -1.38 1.71 -4.13
N ILE A 86 -1.82 2.20 -2.98
CA ILE A 86 -2.12 1.38 -1.80
C ILE A 86 -3.48 1.82 -1.24
N ILE A 87 -4.38 0.86 -1.01
CA ILE A 87 -5.65 1.07 -0.31
C ILE A 87 -5.61 0.33 1.03
N GLY A 88 -5.92 1.05 2.10
CA GLY A 88 -6.03 0.53 3.47
C GLY A 88 -6.28 1.65 4.46
N ASP A 89 -6.45 1.32 5.74
CA ASP A 89 -6.54 2.33 6.79
C ASP A 89 -5.22 3.11 6.96
N ALA A 90 -5.28 4.19 7.76
CA ALA A 90 -4.15 5.10 7.92
C ALA A 90 -2.86 4.41 8.41
N GLU A 91 -2.94 3.48 9.35
CA GLU A 91 -1.77 2.80 9.92
C GLU A 91 -1.24 1.72 8.97
N LYS A 92 -2.12 0.85 8.46
CA LYS A 92 -1.76 -0.27 7.59
C LYS A 92 -1.22 0.22 6.25
N SER A 93 -1.83 1.26 5.68
CA SER A 93 -1.34 1.87 4.44
C SER A 93 0.03 2.53 4.62
N ALA A 94 0.32 3.13 5.79
CA ALA A 94 1.63 3.70 6.10
C ALA A 94 2.72 2.61 6.18
N ILE A 95 2.43 1.48 6.83
CA ILE A 95 3.36 0.33 6.91
C ILE A 95 3.64 -0.24 5.51
N ALA A 96 2.60 -0.39 4.69
CA ALA A 96 2.76 -0.86 3.31
C ALA A 96 3.56 0.14 2.46
N SER A 97 3.31 1.44 2.62
CA SER A 97 4.06 2.51 1.94
C SER A 97 5.54 2.46 2.29
N GLU A 98 5.88 2.35 3.58
CA GLU A 98 7.28 2.25 4.02
C GLU A 98 7.96 1.01 3.42
N ALA A 99 7.29 -0.15 3.39
CA ALA A 99 7.85 -1.35 2.77
C ALA A 99 8.14 -1.16 1.27
N VAL A 100 7.26 -0.46 0.55
CA VAL A 100 7.47 -0.10 -0.86
C VAL A 100 8.63 0.88 -0.99
N GLU A 101 8.70 1.90 -0.14
CA GLU A 101 9.79 2.88 -0.15
C GLU A 101 11.14 2.27 0.18
N MET A 102 11.21 1.30 1.10
CA MET A 102 12.43 0.54 1.35
C MET A 102 12.92 -0.15 0.08
N LEU A 103 12.02 -0.77 -0.69
CA LEU A 103 12.38 -1.40 -1.98
C LEU A 103 12.85 -0.36 -3.00
N ILE A 104 12.20 0.81 -3.04
CA ILE A 104 12.58 1.96 -3.88
C ILE A 104 14.01 2.42 -3.56
N ARG A 105 14.33 2.57 -2.27
CA ARG A 105 15.66 2.96 -1.77
C ARG A 105 16.71 1.85 -1.87
N GLY A 106 16.36 0.70 -2.46
CA GLY A 106 17.30 -0.39 -2.75
C GLY A 106 17.47 -1.42 -1.64
N ALA A 107 16.69 -1.37 -0.56
CA ALA A 107 16.75 -2.36 0.51
C ALA A 107 16.53 -3.78 -0.03
N GLN A 108 17.28 -4.75 0.51
CA GLN A 108 17.11 -6.16 0.16
C GLN A 108 15.72 -6.66 0.55
N HIS A 109 15.15 -7.57 -0.25
CA HIS A 109 13.82 -8.14 0.04
C HIS A 109 13.77 -8.79 1.42
N GLY A 110 14.83 -9.49 1.84
CA GLY A 110 14.91 -10.08 3.18
C GLY A 110 14.78 -9.05 4.31
N THR A 111 15.34 -7.86 4.14
CA THR A 111 15.21 -6.75 5.10
C THR A 111 13.76 -6.24 5.15
N VAL A 112 13.13 -6.08 4.00
CA VAL A 112 11.72 -5.66 3.90
C VAL A 112 10.79 -6.71 4.52
N TYR A 113 11.07 -8.00 4.31
CA TYR A 113 10.27 -9.08 4.89
C TYR A 113 10.36 -9.09 6.42
N LYS A 114 11.57 -8.92 6.97
CA LYS A 114 11.77 -8.78 8.42
C LYS A 114 11.00 -7.60 8.99
N TYR A 115 11.02 -6.45 8.30
CA TYR A 115 10.24 -5.27 8.67
C TYR A 115 8.73 -5.57 8.72
N LEU A 116 8.18 -6.16 7.65
CA LEU A 116 6.75 -6.49 7.56
C LEU A 116 6.31 -7.49 8.64
N HIS A 117 7.11 -8.53 8.90
CA HIS A 117 6.80 -9.51 9.95
C HIS A 117 6.84 -8.88 11.35
N ARG A 118 7.79 -7.98 11.61
CA ARG A 118 7.83 -7.24 12.88
C ARG A 118 6.59 -6.38 13.05
N LYS A 119 6.24 -5.59 12.03
CA LYS A 119 5.05 -4.73 12.04
C LYS A 119 3.74 -5.51 12.17
N ARG A 120 3.63 -6.67 11.53
CA ARG A 120 2.46 -7.55 11.72
C ARG A 120 2.31 -8.05 13.16
N ARG A 121 3.42 -8.31 13.88
CA ARG A 121 3.35 -8.67 15.31
C ARG A 121 2.91 -7.49 16.16
N GLU A 122 3.41 -6.30 15.87
CA GLU A 122 3.00 -5.05 16.56
C GLU A 122 1.49 -4.79 16.39
N LEU A 123 0.97 -4.87 15.16
CA LEU A 123 -0.47 -4.71 14.87
C LEU A 123 -1.33 -5.71 15.65
N LYS A 124 -0.94 -7.00 15.65
CA LYS A 124 -1.68 -8.03 16.38
C LYS A 124 -1.67 -7.80 17.90
N LYS A 125 -0.56 -7.28 18.45
CA LYS A 125 -0.46 -6.96 19.87
C LYS A 125 -1.39 -5.80 20.23
N GLY A 126 -1.38 -4.74 19.41
CA GLY A 126 -2.30 -3.61 19.58
C GLY A 126 -3.77 -4.03 19.49
N GLU A 127 -4.12 -4.88 18.52
CA GLU A 127 -5.46 -5.48 18.43
C GLU A 127 -5.83 -6.19 19.75
N LEU A 128 -4.99 -7.09 20.25
CA LEU A 128 -5.24 -7.84 21.50
C LEU A 128 -5.37 -6.93 22.74
N GLU A 129 -4.54 -5.90 22.87
CA GLU A 129 -4.61 -4.95 23.99
C GLU A 129 -5.95 -4.20 24.01
N ILE A 130 -6.51 -3.85 22.85
CA ILE A 130 -7.84 -3.23 22.72
C ILE A 130 -8.94 -4.21 23.16
N TRP A 131 -8.83 -5.50 22.81
CA TRP A 131 -9.79 -6.52 23.27
C TRP A 131 -9.75 -6.73 24.78
N GLU A 132 -8.57 -6.68 25.39
CA GLU A 132 -8.39 -6.82 26.83
C GLU A 132 -8.82 -5.56 27.61
N ARG A 133 -8.80 -4.38 26.97
CA ARG A 133 -9.15 -3.08 27.56
C ARG A 133 -9.94 -2.25 26.55
N PRO A 134 -11.23 -2.52 26.35
CA PRO A 134 -12.04 -1.76 25.40
C PRO A 134 -12.04 -0.28 25.79
N PRO A 135 -12.01 0.64 24.81
CA PRO A 135 -12.09 2.07 25.09
C PRO A 135 -13.38 2.36 25.88
N VAL A 136 -13.23 3.09 26.99
CA VAL A 136 -14.33 3.56 27.84
C VAL A 136 -15.19 4.61 27.14
#